data_AF-A0A7H4MIC2-F1
#
_entry.id   AF-A0A7H4MIC2-F1
#
_cell.length_a   1.000
_cell.length_b   1.000
_cell.length_c   1.000
_cell.angle_alpha   90.00
_cell.angle_beta   90.00
_cell.angle_gamma   90.00
#
_symmetry.space_group_name_H-M   'P 1'
#
loop_
_entity.id
_entity.type
_entity.pdbx_description
1 polymer ?
#
loop_
_entity_poly.entity_id
_entity_poly.type
_entity_poly.pdbx_seq_one_letter_code
_entity_poly.pdbx_strand_id
1 'polypeptide(L)'
;MGKALVIVESPAKAKTINKYLGNDYVVKSSVGHIRDLPTSGSASKKSTDSTATKGAKKPKKDERGALVNRMGVDPWHDWNAHYEVLPGKEKVVSELKQLAEKADHIYLATDLDREGEAIAWHLREVIGGDEQRYSRVVFNEITKNAIRQAFEKPGELNIDRVNAQQARRFMDRVVGYMVSPLLWKKIARGLSAGRVQSVAVRLVVEREREIKAFVPEEYWEVDASTTTPGGDALPLQVTHKDDKPFRPVSRDETMAAVSLLEKASYSVLEREDKPTSSKPGAPFITSTLQQAASTRLGFGVKKTMMMAQRLYEAGHITYMRTDSTNLSQDALNMVRGYISDNFGKKYLPESANQYASKENSQEAHEAIRPSDVSVLAETLKDMEADAQKLYQLIWRQFVACQMTPAQYDSTTLTVAAGDFKLKARGRTLRFDGWTKVMPALRKGDEDRTLPVVKQGDRLSLVELTPAQHFTKPPARFSEASLVKELEKRGIGRPSTYASIISTIQDRGYVRVENRRFYAEKNGRNRHRSAGRKLPRSDELRLHRADGRSSRPGGQPPGRVERGAEPLLRRFYHSAGDRRERSGRGRHAAEPDGAYQHRLPDLWT
;
A
#
# COMPACT_ATOMS: atom_id res chain seq x y z
N MET A 1 -9.29 -27.87 -36.88
CA MET A 1 -9.06 -26.65 -36.08
C MET A 1 -7.84 -26.89 -35.22
N GLY A 2 -6.85 -26.02 -35.33
CA GLY A 2 -5.77 -25.93 -34.38
C GLY A 2 -6.29 -25.48 -33.01
N LYS A 3 -5.65 -25.95 -31.95
CA LYS A 3 -6.00 -25.53 -30.58
C LYS A 3 -5.68 -24.05 -30.38
N ALA A 4 -6.42 -23.35 -29.55
CA ALA A 4 -6.07 -21.98 -29.16
C ALA A 4 -4.92 -21.97 -28.15
N LEU A 5 -3.98 -21.03 -28.28
CA LEU A 5 -2.89 -20.84 -27.33
C LEU A 5 -3.30 -19.81 -26.27
N VAL A 6 -3.16 -20.16 -24.99
CA VAL A 6 -3.40 -19.24 -23.88
C VAL A 6 -2.09 -18.95 -23.17
N ILE A 7 -1.73 -17.68 -23.01
CA ILE A 7 -0.48 -17.27 -22.37
C ILE A 7 -0.76 -16.52 -21.07
N VAL A 8 -0.14 -16.97 -19.98
CA VAL A 8 -0.22 -16.38 -18.64
C VAL A 8 1.18 -16.13 -18.06
N GLU A 9 1.31 -15.41 -16.96
CA GLU A 9 2.63 -15.05 -16.42
C GLU A 9 3.31 -16.15 -15.62
N SER A 10 2.56 -17.01 -14.93
CA SER A 10 3.14 -17.95 -13.98
C SER A 10 2.73 -19.40 -14.28
N PRO A 11 3.62 -20.38 -14.03
CA PRO A 11 3.28 -21.80 -14.16
C PRO A 11 2.13 -22.24 -13.24
N ALA A 12 2.02 -21.65 -12.04
CA ALA A 12 0.93 -21.96 -11.11
C ALA A 12 -0.42 -21.49 -11.67
N LYS A 13 -0.48 -20.26 -12.20
CA LYS A 13 -1.67 -19.71 -12.88
C LYS A 13 -2.05 -20.56 -14.09
N ALA A 14 -1.07 -21.00 -14.88
CA ALA A 14 -1.30 -21.90 -16.01
C ALA A 14 -1.94 -23.22 -15.55
N LYS A 15 -1.39 -23.85 -14.50
CA LYS A 15 -1.93 -25.09 -13.93
C LYS A 15 -3.36 -24.92 -13.43
N THR A 16 -3.70 -23.80 -12.80
CA THR A 16 -5.05 -23.53 -12.28
C THR A 16 -6.05 -23.30 -13.41
N ILE A 17 -5.73 -22.44 -14.38
CA ILE A 17 -6.62 -22.14 -15.51
C ILE A 17 -6.86 -23.38 -16.38
N ASN A 18 -5.85 -24.23 -16.56
CA ASN A 18 -5.96 -25.48 -17.31
C ASN A 18 -6.94 -26.49 -16.68
N LYS A 19 -7.39 -26.29 -15.43
CA LYS A 19 -8.47 -27.10 -14.83
C LYS A 19 -9.85 -26.72 -15.36
N TYR A 20 -10.00 -25.52 -15.90
CA TYR A 20 -11.29 -24.95 -16.30
C TYR A 20 -11.44 -24.82 -17.82
N LEU A 21 -10.32 -24.76 -18.55
CA LEU A 21 -10.31 -24.78 -20.01
C LEU A 21 -10.26 -26.23 -20.54
N GLY A 22 -11.02 -26.49 -21.60
CA GLY A 22 -11.10 -27.81 -22.23
C GLY A 22 -9.92 -28.15 -23.15
N ASN A 23 -10.04 -29.26 -23.87
CA ASN A 23 -8.97 -29.81 -24.72
C ASN A 23 -8.61 -28.95 -25.94
N ASP A 24 -9.44 -27.94 -26.26
CA ASP A 24 -9.25 -27.00 -27.36
C ASP A 24 -8.23 -25.90 -27.04
N TYR A 25 -7.78 -25.81 -25.79
CA TYR A 25 -6.80 -24.81 -25.33
C TYR A 25 -5.46 -25.45 -24.97
N VAL A 26 -4.38 -24.75 -25.31
CA VAL A 26 -3.02 -25.05 -24.83
C VAL A 26 -2.58 -23.90 -23.93
N VAL A 27 -2.49 -24.13 -22.63
CA VAL A 27 -2.12 -23.09 -21.67
C VAL A 27 -0.61 -23.11 -21.40
N LYS A 28 0.06 -21.96 -21.57
CA LYS A 28 1.51 -21.81 -21.35
C LYS A 28 1.84 -20.56 -20.53
N SER A 29 2.98 -20.63 -19.86
CA SER A 29 3.49 -19.55 -19.03
C SER A 29 4.64 -18.81 -19.73
N SER A 30 4.61 -17.47 -19.67
CA SER A 30 5.73 -16.61 -20.06
C SER A 30 6.82 -16.53 -18.99
N VAL A 31 6.55 -17.06 -17.80
CA VAL A 31 7.43 -17.01 -16.62
C VAL A 31 7.79 -15.56 -16.27
N GLY A 32 6.77 -14.70 -16.20
CA GLY A 32 6.87 -13.26 -15.95
C GLY A 32 7.12 -12.44 -17.21
N HIS A 33 7.83 -11.31 -17.07
CA HIS A 33 8.26 -10.51 -18.21
C HIS A 33 9.21 -11.32 -19.10
N ILE A 34 9.04 -11.17 -20.42
CA ILE A 34 9.94 -11.77 -21.43
C ILE A 34 10.91 -10.75 -22.03
N ARG A 35 10.59 -9.46 -21.91
CA ARG A 35 11.35 -8.33 -22.47
C ARG A 35 11.36 -7.18 -21.47
N ASP A 36 12.45 -6.44 -21.40
CA ASP A 36 12.58 -5.19 -20.62
C ASP A 36 13.63 -4.28 -21.27
N LEU A 37 13.75 -3.06 -20.77
CA LEU A 37 14.86 -2.17 -21.10
C LEU A 37 16.20 -2.77 -20.62
N PRO A 38 17.33 -2.47 -21.28
CA PRO A 38 18.64 -3.09 -21.02
C PRO A 38 19.04 -2.94 -19.55
N THR A 39 19.72 -3.94 -19.01
CA THR A 39 20.28 -3.89 -17.66
C THR A 39 21.79 -3.70 -17.76
N SER A 40 22.43 -3.13 -16.74
CA SER A 40 23.86 -2.76 -16.79
C SER A 40 24.83 -3.94 -17.06
N GLY A 41 24.35 -5.18 -17.03
CA GLY A 41 25.11 -6.39 -17.40
C GLY A 41 24.87 -6.91 -18.82
N SER A 42 23.85 -6.44 -19.57
CA SER A 42 23.58 -6.92 -20.95
C SER A 42 24.39 -6.15 -22.02
N ALA A 43 24.82 -4.94 -21.71
CA ALA A 43 25.55 -4.07 -22.64
C ALA A 43 26.99 -4.51 -22.99
N SER A 44 27.52 -5.59 -22.40
CA SER A 44 28.91 -6.02 -22.61
C SER A 44 29.13 -7.01 -23.76
N LYS A 45 28.10 -7.45 -24.49
CA LYS A 45 28.23 -8.53 -25.50
C LYS A 45 28.35 -8.12 -26.98
N LYS A 46 28.53 -6.83 -27.30
CA LYS A 46 28.88 -6.42 -28.67
C LYS A 46 30.02 -5.40 -28.70
N SER A 47 31.25 -5.89 -28.53
CA SER A 47 32.44 -5.27 -29.13
C SER A 47 33.57 -6.29 -29.22
N THR A 48 33.42 -7.26 -30.12
CA THR A 48 34.55 -8.05 -30.65
C THR A 48 34.57 -7.82 -32.14
N ASP A 49 35.08 -6.66 -32.53
CA ASP A 49 35.85 -6.53 -33.76
C ASP A 49 36.76 -5.32 -33.60
N SER A 50 38.04 -5.60 -33.33
CA SER A 50 39.10 -4.61 -33.25
C SER A 50 40.26 -5.07 -34.12
N THR A 51 40.09 -4.98 -35.42
CA THR A 51 41.21 -4.78 -36.36
C THR A 51 41.60 -3.30 -36.25
N ALA A 52 42.64 -3.05 -35.44
CA ALA A 52 43.14 -1.72 -35.18
C ALA A 52 44.05 -1.23 -36.32
N THR A 53 43.55 -0.34 -37.17
CA THR A 53 44.39 0.55 -37.97
C THR A 53 44.73 1.78 -37.13
N LYS A 54 46.02 1.92 -36.76
CA LYS A 54 46.54 3.07 -36.02
C LYS A 54 46.59 4.31 -36.92
N GLY A 55 45.75 5.31 -36.63
CA GLY A 55 45.87 6.62 -37.28
C GLY A 55 44.57 7.40 -37.38
N ALA A 56 43.88 7.70 -36.28
CA ALA A 56 42.80 8.68 -36.28
C ALA A 56 42.65 9.34 -34.90
N LYS A 57 42.44 10.66 -34.90
CA LYS A 57 42.14 11.47 -33.71
C LYS A 57 40.97 10.83 -32.93
N LYS A 58 41.11 10.67 -31.61
CA LYS A 58 40.03 10.17 -30.73
C LYS A 58 38.74 10.96 -31.00
N PRO A 59 37.66 10.34 -31.51
CA PRO A 59 36.41 11.05 -31.71
C PRO A 59 35.89 11.53 -30.34
N LYS A 60 35.30 12.74 -30.30
CA LYS A 60 34.56 13.24 -29.14
C LYS A 60 33.57 12.14 -28.74
N LYS A 61 33.75 11.59 -27.54
CA LYS A 61 32.92 10.49 -27.03
C LYS A 61 31.47 10.95 -27.07
N ASP A 62 30.62 10.26 -27.82
CA ASP A 62 29.18 10.54 -27.83
C ASP A 62 28.58 10.15 -26.47
N GLU A 63 28.72 11.04 -25.49
CA GLU A 63 28.28 10.81 -24.12
C GLU A 63 26.76 10.64 -24.04
N ARG A 64 26.04 11.27 -24.97
CA ARG A 64 24.58 11.24 -25.05
C ARG A 64 24.10 9.92 -25.64
N GLY A 65 24.63 9.48 -26.78
CA GLY A 65 24.34 8.15 -27.32
C GLY A 65 24.72 7.04 -26.35
N ALA A 66 25.87 7.15 -25.68
CA ALA A 66 26.25 6.19 -24.64
C ALA A 66 25.28 6.18 -23.44
N LEU A 67 24.66 7.31 -23.10
CA LEU A 67 23.64 7.37 -22.05
C LEU A 67 22.30 6.77 -22.54
N VAL A 68 21.86 7.09 -23.76
CA VAL A 68 20.67 6.50 -24.40
C VAL A 68 20.79 4.99 -24.44
N ASN A 69 21.90 4.44 -24.93
CA ASN A 69 22.14 3.00 -25.03
C ASN A 69 22.07 2.31 -23.67
N ARG A 70 22.63 2.93 -22.62
CA ARG A 70 22.56 2.39 -21.25
C ARG A 70 21.16 2.49 -20.64
N MET A 71 20.40 3.54 -20.96
CA MET A 71 19.03 3.71 -20.49
C MET A 71 18.06 2.79 -21.23
N GLY A 72 18.33 2.51 -22.50
CA GLY A 72 17.41 1.87 -23.44
C GLY A 72 16.25 2.76 -23.88
N VAL A 73 16.29 4.05 -23.57
CA VAL A 73 15.24 5.02 -23.90
C VAL A 73 15.93 6.27 -24.41
N ASP A 74 15.38 6.86 -25.46
CA ASP A 74 15.84 8.12 -26.03
C ASP A 74 14.86 9.28 -25.76
N PRO A 75 15.03 10.01 -24.64
CA PRO A 75 14.21 11.20 -24.35
C PRO A 75 14.27 12.31 -25.41
N TRP A 76 15.21 12.23 -26.35
CA TRP A 76 15.43 13.25 -27.34
C TRP A 76 14.95 12.89 -28.75
N HIS A 77 14.63 11.62 -28.98
CA HIS A 77 14.04 11.13 -30.22
C HIS A 77 12.75 10.38 -29.88
N ASP A 78 11.72 11.16 -29.52
CA ASP A 78 10.35 10.72 -29.26
C ASP A 78 10.19 9.53 -28.30
N TRP A 79 11.10 9.44 -27.32
CA TRP A 79 11.07 8.39 -26.30
C TRP A 79 11.21 6.98 -26.86
N ASN A 80 11.83 6.84 -28.04
CA ASN A 80 12.09 5.55 -28.66
C ASN A 80 12.80 4.63 -27.66
N ALA A 81 12.23 3.44 -27.49
CA ALA A 81 12.73 2.46 -26.53
C ALA A 81 13.36 1.26 -27.23
N HIS A 82 14.54 0.88 -26.76
CA HIS A 82 15.20 -0.36 -27.13
C HIS A 82 14.93 -1.41 -26.05
N TYR A 83 14.05 -2.35 -26.36
CA TYR A 83 13.74 -3.46 -25.49
C TYR A 83 14.54 -4.71 -25.87
N GLU A 84 15.06 -5.42 -24.88
CA GLU A 84 15.83 -6.66 -25.04
C GLU A 84 15.08 -7.83 -24.41
N VAL A 85 15.14 -9.00 -25.06
CA VAL A 85 14.68 -10.25 -24.43
C VAL A 85 15.51 -10.46 -23.17
N LEU A 86 14.85 -10.73 -22.05
CA LEU A 86 15.55 -10.91 -20.78
C LEU A 86 16.45 -12.16 -20.85
N PRO A 87 17.69 -12.10 -20.31
CA PRO A 87 18.57 -13.25 -20.29
C PRO A 87 17.90 -14.47 -19.65
N GLY A 88 17.94 -15.61 -20.34
CA GLY A 88 17.32 -16.87 -19.91
C GLY A 88 15.85 -17.02 -20.34
N LYS A 89 15.27 -16.05 -21.04
CA LYS A 89 13.90 -16.14 -21.61
C LYS A 89 13.88 -16.52 -23.09
N GLU A 90 15.03 -16.68 -23.73
CA GLU A 90 15.14 -17.00 -25.15
C GLU A 90 14.43 -18.32 -25.49
N LYS A 91 14.63 -19.36 -24.64
CA LYS A 91 13.95 -20.65 -24.83
C LYS A 91 12.43 -20.53 -24.69
N VAL A 92 11.95 -19.72 -23.72
CA VAL A 92 10.51 -19.48 -23.51
C VAL A 92 9.92 -18.79 -24.73
N VAL A 93 10.60 -17.76 -25.25
CA VAL A 93 10.18 -17.04 -26.46
C VAL A 93 10.10 -17.99 -27.65
N SER A 94 11.13 -18.82 -27.87
CA SER A 94 11.14 -19.79 -28.97
C SER A 94 10.00 -20.81 -28.86
N GLU A 95 9.73 -21.33 -27.65
CA GLU A 95 8.61 -22.25 -27.41
C GLU A 95 7.26 -21.59 -27.69
N LEU A 96 7.04 -20.36 -27.22
CA LEU A 96 5.80 -19.63 -27.46
C LEU A 96 5.57 -19.35 -28.95
N LYS A 97 6.62 -19.02 -29.72
CA LYS A 97 6.53 -18.85 -31.18
C LYS A 97 6.11 -20.13 -31.89
N GLN A 98 6.74 -21.26 -31.56
CA GLN A 98 6.42 -22.56 -32.15
C GLN A 98 4.98 -22.99 -31.86
N LEU A 99 4.45 -22.66 -30.68
CA LEU A 99 3.06 -22.94 -30.33
C LEU A 99 2.09 -21.98 -31.02
N ALA A 100 2.47 -20.70 -31.14
CA ALA A 100 1.69 -19.69 -31.84
C ALA A 100 1.54 -20.00 -33.34
N GLU A 101 2.55 -20.59 -33.98
CA GLU A 101 2.47 -21.03 -35.37
C GLU A 101 1.40 -22.13 -35.59
N LYS A 102 1.14 -22.95 -34.57
CA LYS A 102 0.18 -24.07 -34.63
C LYS A 102 -1.22 -23.72 -34.14
N ALA A 103 -1.38 -22.54 -33.54
CA ALA A 103 -2.61 -22.14 -32.89
C ALA A 103 -3.53 -21.34 -33.83
N ASP A 104 -4.82 -21.66 -33.83
CA ASP A 104 -5.79 -20.89 -34.62
C ASP A 104 -5.93 -19.46 -34.06
N HIS A 105 -5.87 -19.32 -32.73
CA HIS A 105 -5.98 -18.03 -32.03
C HIS A 105 -5.10 -17.97 -30.77
N ILE A 106 -4.72 -16.76 -30.34
CA ILE A 106 -3.86 -16.52 -29.18
C ILE A 106 -4.58 -15.65 -28.14
N TYR A 107 -4.79 -16.19 -26.95
CA TYR A 107 -5.36 -15.47 -25.81
C TYR A 107 -4.27 -15.03 -24.83
N LEU A 108 -4.15 -13.71 -24.65
CA LEU A 108 -3.29 -13.07 -23.67
C LEU A 108 -4.07 -12.94 -22.34
N ALA A 109 -3.80 -13.86 -21.41
CA ALA A 109 -4.50 -14.00 -20.13
C ALA A 109 -3.66 -13.50 -18.94
N THR A 110 -2.95 -12.39 -19.15
CA THR A 110 -2.18 -11.71 -18.10
C THR A 110 -3.08 -11.07 -17.04
N ASP A 111 -2.49 -10.66 -15.93
CA ASP A 111 -3.14 -9.96 -14.84
C ASP A 111 -3.82 -8.67 -15.31
N LEU A 112 -4.87 -8.29 -14.59
CA LEU A 112 -5.74 -7.20 -15.02
C LEU A 112 -5.18 -5.79 -14.79
N ASP A 113 -3.95 -5.63 -14.25
CA ASP A 113 -3.32 -4.34 -13.97
C ASP A 113 -2.52 -3.80 -15.17
N ARG A 114 -1.94 -2.59 -15.05
CA ARG A 114 -1.19 -1.98 -16.18
C ARG A 114 0.10 -2.75 -16.50
N GLU A 115 0.68 -3.45 -15.52
CA GLU A 115 1.87 -4.29 -15.73
C GLU A 115 1.51 -5.53 -16.54
N GLY A 116 0.39 -6.19 -16.22
CA GLY A 116 -0.13 -7.31 -17.00
C GLY A 116 -0.46 -6.93 -18.44
N GLU A 117 -0.98 -5.72 -18.67
CA GLU A 117 -1.22 -5.20 -20.02
C GLU A 117 0.09 -4.98 -20.81
N ALA A 118 1.12 -4.44 -20.16
CA ALA A 118 2.44 -4.30 -20.78
C ALA A 118 3.12 -5.65 -21.07
N ILE A 119 2.92 -6.67 -20.22
CA ILE A 119 3.39 -8.03 -20.49
C ILE A 119 2.68 -8.62 -21.71
N ALA A 120 1.35 -8.47 -21.79
CA ALA A 120 0.57 -8.91 -22.94
C ALA A 120 1.04 -8.22 -24.24
N TRP A 121 1.27 -6.91 -24.20
CA TRP A 121 1.87 -6.18 -25.32
C TRP A 121 3.24 -6.76 -25.70
N HIS A 122 4.15 -6.92 -24.75
CA HIS A 122 5.47 -7.49 -25.02
C HIS A 122 5.41 -8.90 -25.62
N LEU A 123 4.46 -9.74 -25.19
CA LEU A 123 4.22 -11.06 -25.77
C LEU A 123 3.81 -10.95 -27.24
N ARG A 124 2.82 -10.12 -27.55
CA ARG A 124 2.37 -9.85 -28.92
C ARG A 124 3.52 -9.38 -29.81
N GLU A 125 4.29 -8.40 -29.34
CA GLU A 125 5.43 -7.83 -30.08
C GLU A 125 6.56 -8.82 -30.33
N VAL A 126 6.81 -9.73 -29.38
CA VAL A 126 7.89 -10.70 -29.50
C VAL A 126 7.48 -11.90 -30.36
N ILE A 127 6.24 -12.36 -30.22
CA ILE A 127 5.71 -13.48 -31.01
C ILE A 127 5.50 -13.05 -32.47
N GLY A 128 4.93 -11.87 -32.70
CA GLY A 128 4.67 -11.31 -34.03
C GLY A 128 3.39 -11.86 -34.69
N GLY A 129 3.24 -11.62 -35.99
CA GLY A 129 2.03 -11.98 -36.75
C GLY A 129 0.96 -10.89 -36.72
N ASP A 130 -0.22 -11.21 -37.27
CA ASP A 130 -1.35 -10.28 -37.35
C ASP A 130 -1.95 -10.02 -35.96
N GLU A 131 -2.27 -8.75 -35.67
CA GLU A 131 -2.91 -8.33 -34.42
C GLU A 131 -4.27 -9.00 -34.21
N GLN A 132 -5.00 -9.31 -35.29
CA GLN A 132 -6.31 -9.98 -35.23
C GLN A 132 -6.25 -11.40 -34.66
N ARG A 133 -5.06 -12.02 -34.61
CA ARG A 133 -4.86 -13.34 -34.00
C ARG A 133 -4.79 -13.30 -32.47
N TYR A 134 -4.83 -12.11 -31.88
CA TYR A 134 -4.67 -11.91 -30.44
C TYR A 134 -5.96 -11.41 -29.81
N SER A 135 -6.27 -11.97 -28.64
CA SER A 135 -7.35 -11.51 -27.77
C SER A 135 -6.85 -11.30 -26.34
N ARG A 136 -7.38 -10.31 -25.63
CA ARG A 136 -7.04 -10.01 -24.25
C ARG A 136 -8.12 -10.53 -23.30
N VAL A 137 -7.74 -11.38 -22.35
CA VAL A 137 -8.67 -12.03 -21.40
C VAL A 137 -8.42 -11.61 -19.96
N VAL A 138 -9.35 -10.85 -19.39
CA VAL A 138 -9.21 -10.25 -18.05
C VAL A 138 -10.15 -10.94 -17.06
N PHE A 139 -9.66 -11.25 -15.86
CA PHE A 139 -10.45 -11.82 -14.77
C PHE A 139 -9.91 -11.38 -13.41
N ASN A 140 -10.82 -11.23 -12.44
CA ASN A 140 -10.50 -10.79 -11.07
C ASN A 140 -10.17 -11.97 -10.14
N GLU A 141 -10.56 -13.19 -10.50
CA GLU A 141 -10.32 -14.42 -9.76
C GLU A 141 -10.24 -15.62 -10.72
N ILE A 142 -9.64 -16.71 -10.27
CA ILE A 142 -9.42 -17.92 -11.08
C ILE A 142 -10.39 -19.02 -10.65
N THR A 143 -11.68 -18.80 -10.98
CA THR A 143 -12.77 -19.76 -10.77
C THR A 143 -13.29 -20.27 -12.11
N LYS A 144 -13.99 -21.41 -12.11
CA LYS A 144 -14.60 -21.96 -13.33
C LYS A 144 -15.51 -20.96 -14.04
N ASN A 145 -16.34 -20.24 -13.27
CA ASN A 145 -17.28 -19.25 -13.80
C ASN A 145 -16.56 -18.01 -14.36
N ALA A 146 -15.63 -17.44 -13.60
CA ALA A 146 -14.90 -16.25 -14.03
C ALA A 146 -14.07 -16.51 -15.29
N ILE A 147 -13.38 -17.66 -15.35
CA ILE A 147 -12.61 -18.05 -16.53
C ILE A 147 -13.54 -18.28 -17.73
N ARG A 148 -14.64 -19.02 -17.59
CA ARG A 148 -15.57 -19.22 -18.71
C ARG A 148 -16.09 -17.88 -19.26
N GLN A 149 -16.57 -16.99 -18.40
CA GLN A 149 -17.09 -15.68 -18.81
C GLN A 149 -16.02 -14.82 -19.51
N ALA A 150 -14.78 -14.84 -19.00
CA ALA A 150 -13.69 -14.06 -19.58
C ALA A 150 -13.29 -14.54 -21.00
N PHE A 151 -13.46 -15.83 -21.29
CA PHE A 151 -13.18 -16.40 -22.62
C PHE A 151 -14.37 -16.35 -23.58
N GLU A 152 -15.61 -16.20 -23.08
CA GLU A 152 -16.81 -16.00 -23.91
C GLU A 152 -16.82 -14.62 -24.60
N LYS A 153 -16.31 -13.58 -23.92
CA LYS A 153 -16.23 -12.21 -24.45
C LYS A 153 -14.82 -11.64 -24.25
N PRO A 154 -13.83 -12.13 -25.01
CA PRO A 154 -12.49 -11.58 -24.94
C PRO A 154 -12.48 -10.12 -25.38
N GLY A 155 -11.66 -9.30 -24.72
CA GLY A 155 -11.40 -7.94 -25.12
C GLY A 155 -10.21 -7.83 -26.08
N GLU A 156 -9.82 -6.59 -26.34
CA GLU A 156 -8.61 -6.24 -27.08
C GLU A 156 -7.54 -5.68 -26.14
N LEU A 157 -6.30 -5.66 -26.62
CA LEU A 157 -5.19 -5.07 -25.89
C LEU A 157 -5.40 -3.56 -25.76
N ASN A 158 -5.37 -3.04 -24.54
CA ASN A 158 -5.57 -1.63 -24.28
C ASN A 158 -4.24 -0.86 -24.36
N ILE A 159 -4.00 -0.18 -25.48
CA ILE A 159 -2.74 0.51 -25.73
C ILE A 159 -2.51 1.71 -24.79
N ASP A 160 -3.56 2.40 -24.35
CA ASP A 160 -3.45 3.50 -23.39
C ASP A 160 -2.86 3.02 -22.05
N ARG A 161 -3.30 1.85 -21.59
CA ARG A 161 -2.80 1.23 -20.36
C ARG A 161 -1.34 0.78 -20.50
N VAL A 162 -0.96 0.26 -21.67
CA VAL A 162 0.43 -0.04 -22.01
C VAL A 162 1.27 1.24 -21.97
N ASN A 163 0.83 2.29 -22.66
CA ASN A 163 1.52 3.59 -22.72
C ASN A 163 1.70 4.20 -21.34
N ALA A 164 0.69 4.12 -20.47
CA ALA A 164 0.79 4.59 -19.09
C ALA A 164 1.82 3.80 -18.26
N GLN A 165 1.93 2.47 -18.47
CA GLN A 165 2.97 1.65 -17.86
C GLN A 165 4.36 2.02 -18.39
N GLN A 166 4.52 2.20 -19.70
CA GLN A 166 5.81 2.54 -20.31
C GLN A 166 6.27 3.94 -19.92
N ALA A 167 5.37 4.93 -19.90
CA ALA A 167 5.68 6.27 -19.42
C ALA A 167 6.20 6.24 -17.98
N ARG A 168 5.55 5.49 -17.08
CA ARG A 168 6.05 5.25 -15.72
C ARG A 168 7.45 4.61 -15.74
N ARG A 169 7.67 3.57 -16.54
CA ARG A 169 8.95 2.87 -16.68
C ARG A 169 10.07 3.82 -17.14
N PHE A 170 9.78 4.70 -18.10
CA PHE A 170 10.72 5.65 -18.68
C PHE A 170 11.08 6.76 -17.72
N MET A 171 10.09 7.34 -17.02
CA MET A 171 10.36 8.33 -15.98
C MET A 171 11.28 7.77 -14.89
N ASP A 172 11.01 6.56 -14.43
CA ASP A 172 11.83 5.92 -13.40
C ASP A 172 13.25 5.62 -13.93
N ARG A 173 13.38 5.25 -15.22
CA ARG A 173 14.66 5.01 -15.90
C ARG A 173 15.49 6.30 -16.01
N VAL A 174 14.88 7.40 -16.45
CA VAL A 174 15.52 8.72 -16.57
C VAL A 174 16.04 9.19 -15.21
N VAL A 175 15.20 9.14 -14.16
CA VAL A 175 15.63 9.53 -12.81
C VAL A 175 16.79 8.66 -12.33
N GLY A 176 16.69 7.34 -12.51
CA GLY A 176 17.73 6.40 -12.13
C GLY A 176 19.08 6.73 -12.76
N TYR A 177 19.14 6.88 -14.08
CA TYR A 177 20.39 7.05 -14.82
C TYR A 177 20.93 8.48 -14.84
N MET A 178 20.08 9.51 -14.70
CA MET A 178 20.52 10.90 -14.70
C MET A 178 20.86 11.43 -13.30
N VAL A 179 20.16 10.97 -12.27
CA VAL A 179 20.33 11.49 -10.90
C VAL A 179 21.31 10.64 -10.07
N SER A 180 21.38 9.31 -10.26
CA SER A 180 22.32 8.47 -9.49
C SER A 180 23.79 8.88 -9.67
N PRO A 181 24.29 9.19 -10.88
CA PRO A 181 25.67 9.64 -11.05
C PRO A 181 26.00 10.94 -10.29
N LEU A 182 25.01 11.83 -10.14
CA LEU A 182 25.17 13.03 -9.31
C LEU A 182 25.29 12.68 -7.82
N LEU A 183 24.48 11.73 -7.34
CA LEU A 183 24.59 11.22 -5.96
C LEU A 183 25.94 10.56 -5.71
N TRP A 184 26.48 9.82 -6.68
CA TRP A 184 27.82 9.23 -6.59
C TRP A 184 28.92 10.27 -6.48
N LYS A 185 28.82 11.34 -7.28
CA LYS A 185 29.79 12.44 -7.28
C LYS A 185 29.73 13.28 -6.00
N LYS A 186 28.55 13.42 -5.38
CA LYS A 186 28.31 14.38 -4.29
C LYS A 186 28.16 13.77 -2.90
N ILE A 187 27.85 12.48 -2.79
CA ILE A 187 27.52 11.85 -1.51
C ILE A 187 28.34 10.57 -1.33
N ALA A 188 28.04 9.52 -2.09
CA ALA A 188 28.75 8.24 -2.02
C ALA A 188 28.47 7.41 -3.27
N ARG A 189 29.50 6.68 -3.75
CA ARG A 189 29.34 5.69 -4.83
C ARG A 189 28.33 4.62 -4.42
N GLY A 190 27.58 4.10 -5.39
CA GLY A 190 26.56 3.05 -5.18
C GLY A 190 25.17 3.56 -4.76
N LEU A 191 25.01 4.84 -4.43
CA LEU A 191 23.69 5.41 -4.12
C LEU A 191 22.80 5.51 -5.36
N SER A 192 21.56 5.07 -5.27
CA SER A 192 20.65 5.04 -6.42
C SER A 192 19.45 5.94 -6.22
N ALA A 193 19.26 6.86 -7.17
CA ALA A 193 18.09 7.71 -7.24
C ALA A 193 16.84 6.90 -7.59
N GLY A 194 15.68 7.44 -7.24
CA GLY A 194 14.39 6.82 -7.52
C GLY A 194 13.29 7.80 -7.19
N ARG A 195 12.38 8.04 -8.14
CA ARG A 195 11.39 9.11 -8.07
C ARG A 195 10.53 8.98 -6.81
N VAL A 196 9.93 7.81 -6.61
CA VAL A 196 9.03 7.53 -5.47
C VAL A 196 9.81 7.12 -4.21
N GLN A 197 10.91 6.38 -4.38
CA GLN A 197 11.73 5.94 -3.24
C GLN A 197 12.33 7.11 -2.46
N SER A 198 12.70 8.20 -3.14
CA SER A 198 13.21 9.41 -2.48
C SER A 198 12.19 10.01 -1.50
N VAL A 199 10.93 10.06 -1.91
CA VAL A 199 9.85 10.62 -1.08
C VAL A 199 9.59 9.72 0.13
N ALA A 200 9.59 8.40 -0.04
CA ALA A 200 9.45 7.47 1.08
C ALA A 200 10.61 7.60 2.09
N VAL A 201 11.86 7.71 1.62
CA VAL A 201 13.03 7.95 2.50
C VAL A 201 12.88 9.29 3.23
N ARG A 202 12.40 10.34 2.54
CA ARG A 202 12.14 11.64 3.14
C ARG A 202 11.16 11.56 4.31
N LEU A 203 10.04 10.84 4.17
CA LEU A 203 9.07 10.64 5.26
C LEU A 203 9.74 10.07 6.52
N VAL A 204 10.57 9.04 6.35
CA VAL A 204 11.29 8.42 7.48
C VAL A 204 12.32 9.38 8.08
N VAL A 205 13.05 10.13 7.25
CA VAL A 205 14.03 11.13 7.71
C VAL A 205 13.36 12.28 8.47
N GLU A 206 12.21 12.78 8.00
CA GLU A 206 11.43 13.83 8.67
C GLU A 206 10.95 13.34 10.03
N ARG A 207 10.38 12.12 10.12
CA ARG A 207 10.01 11.50 11.40
C ARG A 207 11.18 11.37 12.37
N GLU A 208 12.36 10.97 11.89
CA GLU A 208 13.56 10.90 12.74
C GLU A 208 14.03 12.27 13.22
N ARG A 209 13.78 13.35 12.47
CA ARG A 209 14.08 14.72 12.92
C ARG A 209 13.09 15.18 13.97
N GLU A 210 11.80 14.91 13.77
CA GLU A 210 10.75 15.18 14.78
C GLU A 210 11.08 14.50 16.10
N ILE A 211 11.43 13.21 16.07
CA ILE A 211 11.79 12.44 17.27
C ILE A 211 13.04 13.02 17.97
N LYS A 212 14.06 13.44 17.21
CA LYS A 212 15.30 13.98 17.78
C LYS A 212 15.16 15.39 18.35
N ALA A 213 14.28 16.20 17.77
CA ALA A 213 14.01 17.56 18.23
C ALA A 213 12.97 17.61 19.36
N PHE A 214 12.30 16.50 19.65
CA PHE A 214 11.28 16.41 20.67
C PHE A 214 11.90 16.48 22.07
N VAL A 215 11.42 17.44 22.87
CA VAL A 215 11.75 17.58 24.28
C VAL A 215 10.56 17.04 25.08
N PRO A 216 10.70 15.93 25.83
CA PRO A 216 9.63 15.41 26.66
C PRO A 216 9.24 16.39 27.76
N GLU A 217 7.94 16.54 27.95
CA GLU A 217 7.36 17.34 29.03
C GLU A 217 6.77 16.40 30.06
N GLU A 218 7.12 16.65 31.32
CA GLU A 218 6.57 15.93 32.48
C GLU A 218 5.10 16.28 32.67
N TYR A 219 4.29 15.27 32.99
CA TYR A 219 2.95 15.45 33.52
C TYR A 219 2.59 14.26 34.40
N TRP A 220 1.62 14.46 35.28
CA TRP A 220 1.15 13.41 36.18
C TRP A 220 -0.32 13.11 35.95
N GLU A 221 -0.66 11.85 36.20
CA GLU A 221 -2.04 11.38 36.34
C GLU A 221 -2.21 10.86 37.77
N VAL A 222 -3.43 10.87 38.28
CA VAL A 222 -3.76 10.30 39.59
C VAL A 222 -4.97 9.40 39.39
N ASP A 223 -4.78 8.11 39.68
CA ASP A 223 -5.86 7.14 39.73
C ASP A 223 -6.29 6.93 41.18
N ALA A 224 -7.59 6.76 41.39
CA ALA A 224 -8.20 6.46 42.68
C ALA A 224 -8.88 5.10 42.62
N SER A 225 -8.41 4.17 43.45
CA SER A 225 -9.10 2.92 43.73
C SER A 225 -10.16 3.17 44.78
N THR A 226 -11.44 2.96 44.44
CA THR A 226 -12.56 3.13 45.37
C THR A 226 -13.40 1.87 45.47
N THR A 227 -14.26 1.78 46.48
CA THR A 227 -15.32 0.76 46.58
C THR A 227 -16.70 1.40 46.55
N THR A 228 -17.65 0.70 45.92
CA THR A 228 -19.08 1.07 45.96
C THR A 228 -19.68 0.76 47.33
N PRO A 229 -20.90 1.24 47.65
CA PRO A 229 -21.61 0.84 48.86
C PRO A 229 -21.80 -0.68 49.01
N GLY A 230 -21.82 -1.41 47.88
CA GLY A 230 -21.89 -2.88 47.84
C GLY A 230 -20.54 -3.58 48.02
N GLY A 231 -19.43 -2.84 48.13
CA GLY A 231 -18.08 -3.37 48.28
C GLY A 231 -17.34 -3.66 46.96
N ASP A 232 -17.95 -3.37 45.80
CA ASP A 232 -17.31 -3.62 44.50
C ASP A 232 -16.20 -2.61 44.22
N ALA A 233 -15.08 -3.08 43.67
CA ALA A 233 -13.98 -2.20 43.27
C ALA A 233 -14.35 -1.32 42.06
N LEU A 234 -14.09 -0.02 42.18
CA LEU A 234 -14.33 0.99 41.16
C LEU A 234 -13.08 1.89 41.02
N PRO A 235 -12.18 1.63 40.06
CA PRO A 235 -11.07 2.52 39.77
C PRO A 235 -11.58 3.73 38.98
N LEU A 236 -11.06 4.89 39.32
CA LEU A 236 -11.43 6.19 38.76
C LEU A 236 -10.16 6.96 38.41
N GLN A 237 -10.15 7.68 37.30
CA GLN A 237 -9.07 8.60 36.96
C GLN A 237 -9.47 10.03 37.31
N VAL A 238 -8.60 10.80 37.96
CA VAL A 238 -8.83 12.24 38.18
C VAL A 238 -8.73 12.98 36.85
N THR A 239 -9.77 13.73 36.49
CA THR A 239 -9.85 14.41 35.19
C THR A 239 -9.88 15.92 35.29
N HIS A 240 -10.43 16.49 36.37
CA HIS A 240 -10.53 17.94 36.56
C HIS A 240 -10.30 18.34 38.02
N LYS A 241 -9.86 19.58 38.21
CA LYS A 241 -9.84 20.32 39.48
C LYS A 241 -10.34 21.74 39.21
N ASP A 242 -11.28 22.26 39.99
CA ASP A 242 -11.87 23.59 39.78
C ASP A 242 -12.41 23.79 38.35
N ASP A 243 -13.06 22.76 37.80
CA ASP A 243 -13.57 22.69 36.42
C ASP A 243 -12.51 22.82 35.29
N LYS A 244 -11.21 22.79 35.63
CA LYS A 244 -10.11 22.79 34.66
C LYS A 244 -9.52 21.39 34.51
N PRO A 245 -9.02 21.00 33.32
CA PRO A 245 -8.36 19.71 33.13
C PRO A 245 -7.23 19.50 34.13
N PHE A 246 -7.28 18.38 34.85
CA PHE A 246 -6.27 18.00 35.83
C PHE A 246 -5.07 17.42 35.09
N ARG A 247 -3.96 18.18 35.08
CA ARG A 247 -2.70 17.74 34.47
C ARG A 247 -1.51 18.42 35.18
N PRO A 248 -1.19 18.01 36.42
CA PRO A 248 -0.04 18.55 37.14
C PRO A 248 1.25 18.31 36.36
N VAL A 249 2.21 19.23 36.47
CA VAL A 249 3.50 19.15 35.75
C VAL A 249 4.68 18.86 36.67
N SER A 250 4.42 18.66 37.96
CA SER A 250 5.45 18.34 38.95
C SER A 250 4.93 17.40 40.05
N ARG A 251 5.87 16.77 40.76
CA ARG A 251 5.58 15.95 41.93
C ARG A 251 4.89 16.76 43.04
N ASP A 252 5.34 17.98 43.30
CA ASP A 252 4.82 18.79 44.40
C ASP A 252 3.35 19.17 44.18
N GLU A 253 2.99 19.60 42.97
CA GLU A 253 1.60 19.84 42.59
C GLU A 253 0.73 18.58 42.72
N THR A 254 1.28 17.44 42.30
CA THR A 254 0.58 16.15 42.35
C THR A 254 0.33 15.72 43.79
N MET A 255 1.35 15.79 44.65
CA MET A 255 1.23 15.39 46.06
C MET A 255 0.34 16.34 46.86
N ALA A 256 0.31 17.63 46.50
CA ALA A 256 -0.67 18.57 47.06
C ALA A 256 -2.10 18.17 46.69
N ALA A 257 -2.34 17.78 45.44
CA ALA A 257 -3.65 17.27 45.01
C ALA A 257 -4.01 15.93 45.70
N VAL A 258 -3.07 14.99 45.82
CA VAL A 258 -3.26 13.73 46.55
C VAL A 258 -3.66 13.99 48.00
N SER A 259 -2.97 14.91 48.69
CA SER A 259 -3.29 15.26 50.09
C SER A 259 -4.70 15.82 50.28
N LEU A 260 -5.25 16.48 49.26
CA LEU A 260 -6.64 16.96 49.26
C LEU A 260 -7.62 15.82 48.99
N LEU A 261 -7.30 14.95 48.02
CA LEU A 261 -8.10 13.79 47.65
C LEU A 261 -8.21 12.75 48.77
N GLU A 262 -7.14 12.50 49.54
CA GLU A 262 -7.15 11.60 50.70
C GLU A 262 -8.20 11.99 51.75
N LYS A 263 -8.48 13.29 51.88
CA LYS A 263 -9.43 13.85 52.85
C LYS A 263 -10.82 14.08 52.26
N ALA A 264 -10.96 13.90 50.94
CA ALA A 264 -12.19 14.21 50.24
C ALA A 264 -13.26 13.13 50.44
N SER A 265 -14.52 13.54 50.38
CA SER A 265 -15.65 12.60 50.27
C SER A 265 -15.97 12.34 48.81
N TYR A 266 -15.99 11.06 48.42
CA TYR A 266 -16.26 10.65 47.05
C TYR A 266 -17.75 10.38 46.87
N SER A 267 -18.39 11.02 45.90
CA SER A 267 -19.80 10.80 45.59
C SER A 267 -20.05 10.77 44.09
N VAL A 268 -20.93 9.88 43.65
CA VAL A 268 -21.31 9.77 42.24
C VAL A 268 -22.13 11.00 41.85
N LEU A 269 -21.57 11.84 40.97
CA LEU A 269 -22.28 13.00 40.42
C LEU A 269 -23.25 12.59 39.33
N GLU A 270 -22.83 11.67 38.47
CA GLU A 270 -23.57 11.29 37.28
C GLU A 270 -23.19 9.88 36.84
N ARG A 271 -24.20 9.14 36.40
CA ARG A 271 -24.04 7.89 35.65
C ARG A 271 -24.79 8.04 34.34
N GLU A 272 -24.06 7.95 33.24
CA GLU A 272 -24.62 7.96 31.90
C GLU A 272 -24.43 6.59 31.25
N ASP A 273 -25.55 5.91 30.95
CA ASP A 273 -25.58 4.67 30.20
C ASP A 273 -26.14 4.93 28.80
N LYS A 274 -25.36 4.66 27.76
CA LYS A 274 -25.72 4.89 26.36
C LYS A 274 -25.52 3.64 25.50
N PRO A 275 -26.51 3.24 24.69
CA PRO A 275 -26.30 2.23 23.68
C PRO A 275 -25.33 2.75 22.61
N THR A 276 -24.30 1.98 22.31
CA THR A 276 -23.29 2.28 21.30
C THR A 276 -23.10 1.08 20.38
N SER A 277 -22.61 1.34 19.16
CA SER A 277 -22.37 0.26 18.18
C SER A 277 -21.02 0.40 17.50
N SER A 278 -20.46 -0.74 17.11
CA SER A 278 -19.22 -0.83 16.33
C SER A 278 -19.50 -1.51 15.00
N LYS A 279 -19.35 -0.77 13.90
CA LYS A 279 -19.53 -1.29 12.54
C LYS A 279 -18.30 -2.11 12.11
N PRO A 280 -18.48 -3.16 11.28
CA PRO A 280 -17.35 -3.87 10.70
C PRO A 280 -16.57 -2.99 9.72
N GLY A 281 -15.26 -3.24 9.65
CA GLY A 281 -14.41 -2.61 8.64
C GLY A 281 -14.72 -3.10 7.22
N ALA A 282 -14.36 -2.29 6.22
CA ALA A 282 -14.47 -2.64 4.80
C ALA A 282 -13.70 -3.93 4.44
N PRO A 283 -14.06 -4.63 3.34
CA PRO A 283 -13.23 -5.69 2.80
C PRO A 283 -11.84 -5.16 2.43
N PHE A 284 -10.84 -6.03 2.35
CA PHE A 284 -9.47 -5.58 2.17
C PHE A 284 -9.21 -5.03 0.77
N ILE A 285 -8.53 -3.90 0.71
CA ILE A 285 -7.68 -3.49 -0.42
C ILE A 285 -6.21 -3.80 -0.12
N THR A 286 -5.32 -3.65 -1.10
CA THR A 286 -3.90 -3.98 -0.95
C THR A 286 -3.24 -3.28 0.23
N SER A 287 -3.50 -1.99 0.43
CA SER A 287 -2.91 -1.23 1.52
C SER A 287 -3.40 -1.71 2.89
N THR A 288 -4.70 -1.97 3.03
CA THR A 288 -5.32 -2.43 4.28
C THR A 288 -4.95 -3.87 4.61
N LEU A 289 -4.80 -4.75 3.60
CA LEU A 289 -4.28 -6.10 3.78
C LEU A 289 -2.85 -6.08 4.32
N GLN A 290 -1.98 -5.28 3.71
CA GLN A 290 -0.59 -5.12 4.16
C GLN A 290 -0.51 -4.59 5.59
N GLN A 291 -1.35 -3.60 5.94
CA GLN A 291 -1.43 -3.06 7.30
C GLN A 291 -1.90 -4.09 8.32
N ALA A 292 -2.96 -4.84 7.99
CA ALA A 292 -3.54 -5.85 8.86
C ALA A 292 -2.61 -7.06 9.03
N ALA A 293 -2.02 -7.57 7.95
CA ALA A 293 -1.07 -8.69 7.98
C ALA A 293 0.18 -8.33 8.80
N SER A 294 0.68 -7.10 8.67
CA SER A 294 1.75 -6.61 9.53
C SER A 294 1.30 -6.60 10.99
N THR A 295 0.23 -5.87 11.32
CA THR A 295 -0.19 -5.66 12.71
C THR A 295 -0.60 -6.96 13.42
N ARG A 296 -1.35 -7.85 12.73
CA ARG A 296 -1.96 -9.05 13.32
C ARG A 296 -1.13 -10.32 13.16
N LEU A 297 -0.39 -10.47 12.07
CA LEU A 297 0.38 -11.69 11.77
C LEU A 297 1.90 -11.47 11.85
N GLY A 298 2.35 -10.22 11.96
CA GLY A 298 3.78 -9.89 11.94
C GLY A 298 4.44 -10.03 10.58
N PHE A 299 3.67 -10.12 9.49
CA PHE A 299 4.22 -10.25 8.15
C PHE A 299 4.71 -8.90 7.61
N GLY A 300 5.91 -8.90 7.03
CA GLY A 300 6.36 -7.77 6.21
C GLY A 300 5.54 -7.64 4.93
N VAL A 301 5.54 -6.47 4.30
CA VAL A 301 4.76 -6.20 3.08
C VAL A 301 5.17 -7.10 1.92
N LYS A 302 6.46 -7.42 1.78
CA LYS A 302 6.98 -8.34 0.76
C LYS A 302 6.45 -9.76 0.96
N LYS A 303 6.49 -10.26 2.20
CA LYS A 303 5.95 -11.59 2.56
C LYS A 303 4.45 -11.64 2.30
N THR A 304 3.71 -10.62 2.75
CA THR A 304 2.26 -10.51 2.54
C THR A 304 1.89 -10.61 1.06
N MET A 305 2.54 -9.82 0.20
CA MET A 305 2.23 -9.84 -1.24
C MET A 305 2.65 -11.15 -1.92
N MET A 306 3.74 -11.78 -1.48
CA MET A 306 4.15 -13.09 -1.99
C MET A 306 3.13 -14.18 -1.66
N MET A 307 2.64 -14.22 -0.43
CA MET A 307 1.60 -15.17 -0.02
C MET A 307 0.28 -14.90 -0.75
N ALA A 308 -0.12 -13.62 -0.86
CA ALA A 308 -1.34 -13.24 -1.57
C ALA A 308 -1.28 -13.62 -3.06
N GLN A 309 -0.12 -13.44 -3.72
CA GLN A 309 0.10 -13.89 -5.10
C GLN A 309 -0.12 -15.41 -5.22
N ARG A 310 0.45 -16.21 -4.30
CA ARG A 310 0.28 -17.67 -4.30
C ARG A 310 -1.18 -18.08 -4.13
N LEU A 311 -1.89 -17.45 -3.19
CA LEU A 311 -3.31 -17.69 -2.96
C LEU A 311 -4.14 -17.34 -4.21
N TYR A 312 -3.87 -16.21 -4.86
CA TYR A 312 -4.56 -15.81 -6.09
C TYR A 312 -4.30 -16.77 -7.24
N GLU A 313 -3.04 -17.12 -7.50
CA GLU A 313 -2.66 -18.03 -8.60
C GLU A 313 -3.18 -19.46 -8.39
N ALA A 314 -3.37 -19.88 -7.14
CA ALA A 314 -4.03 -21.14 -6.78
C ALA A 314 -5.56 -21.08 -6.88
N GLY A 315 -6.14 -19.89 -7.06
CA GLY A 315 -7.58 -19.66 -7.20
C GLY A 315 -8.32 -19.50 -5.87
N HIS A 316 -7.63 -19.23 -4.76
CA HIS A 316 -8.23 -19.13 -3.42
C HIS A 316 -8.76 -17.72 -3.09
N ILE A 317 -8.18 -16.67 -3.68
CA ILE A 317 -8.61 -15.28 -3.45
C ILE A 317 -8.74 -14.51 -4.77
N THR A 318 -9.44 -13.38 -4.74
CA THR A 318 -9.43 -12.38 -5.81
C THR A 318 -8.08 -11.66 -5.91
N TYR A 319 -7.90 -10.90 -6.99
CA TYR A 319 -6.66 -10.23 -7.31
C TYR A 319 -6.18 -9.28 -6.19
N MET A 320 -4.97 -9.53 -5.69
CA MET A 320 -4.44 -8.87 -4.50
C MET A 320 -3.89 -7.44 -4.72
N ARG A 321 -3.89 -6.93 -5.95
CA ARG A 321 -3.48 -5.56 -6.28
C ARG A 321 -4.71 -4.75 -6.69
N THR A 322 -5.37 -4.18 -5.69
CA THR A 322 -6.63 -3.45 -5.81
C THR A 322 -6.67 -2.31 -4.81
N ASP A 323 -7.29 -1.21 -5.21
CA ASP A 323 -7.68 -0.09 -4.35
C ASP A 323 -9.20 0.05 -4.22
N SER A 324 -9.95 -0.95 -4.71
CA SER A 324 -11.40 -1.01 -4.68
C SER A 324 -11.91 -1.87 -3.52
N THR A 325 -12.88 -1.33 -2.76
CA THR A 325 -13.60 -2.09 -1.72
C THR A 325 -14.87 -2.74 -2.24
N ASN A 326 -15.10 -2.70 -3.56
CA ASN A 326 -16.28 -3.25 -4.20
C ASN A 326 -16.36 -4.78 -4.08
N LEU A 327 -17.58 -5.30 -3.97
CA LEU A 327 -17.89 -6.72 -3.97
C LEU A 327 -18.94 -6.99 -5.06
N SER A 328 -18.73 -8.01 -5.90
CA SER A 328 -19.75 -8.40 -6.88
C SER A 328 -21.02 -8.93 -6.22
N GLN A 329 -22.12 -8.91 -6.97
CA GLN A 329 -23.39 -9.45 -6.50
C GLN A 329 -23.28 -10.92 -6.11
N ASP A 330 -22.51 -11.72 -6.86
CA ASP A 330 -22.26 -13.13 -6.54
C ASP A 330 -21.52 -13.27 -5.21
N ALA A 331 -20.48 -12.46 -4.98
CA ALA A 331 -19.74 -12.45 -3.72
C ALA A 331 -20.62 -12.05 -2.52
N LEU A 332 -21.48 -11.04 -2.71
CA LEU A 332 -22.44 -10.60 -1.70
C LEU A 332 -23.45 -11.69 -1.36
N ASN A 333 -24.03 -12.33 -2.38
CA ASN A 333 -24.98 -13.43 -2.19
C ASN A 333 -24.32 -14.61 -1.46
N MET A 334 -23.11 -14.98 -1.88
CA MET A 334 -22.32 -16.06 -1.29
C MET A 334 -22.05 -15.84 0.20
N VAL A 335 -21.49 -14.68 0.57
CA VAL A 335 -21.14 -14.41 1.97
C VAL A 335 -22.36 -14.20 2.85
N ARG A 336 -23.43 -13.59 2.34
CA ARG A 336 -24.68 -13.41 3.09
C ARG A 336 -25.38 -14.73 3.34
N GLY A 337 -25.38 -15.64 2.36
CA GLY A 337 -25.84 -17.03 2.53
C GLY A 337 -25.05 -17.73 3.63
N TYR A 338 -23.71 -17.69 3.55
CA TYR A 338 -22.85 -18.26 4.59
C TYR A 338 -23.14 -17.70 5.99
N ILE A 339 -23.37 -16.38 6.11
CA ILE A 339 -23.69 -15.74 7.38
C ILE A 339 -25.03 -16.24 7.93
N SER A 340 -26.06 -16.31 7.07
CA SER A 340 -27.37 -16.84 7.43
C SER A 340 -27.27 -18.27 7.98
N ASP A 341 -26.53 -19.14 7.29
CA ASP A 341 -26.49 -20.57 7.58
C ASP A 341 -25.63 -20.89 8.80
N ASN A 342 -24.53 -20.16 9.01
CA ASN A 342 -23.53 -20.50 10.03
C ASN A 342 -23.61 -19.63 11.31
N PHE A 343 -24.19 -18.43 11.22
CA PHE A 343 -24.33 -17.54 12.39
C PHE A 343 -25.80 -17.24 12.72
N GLY A 344 -26.70 -17.28 11.73
CA GLY A 344 -28.14 -17.03 11.89
C GLY A 344 -28.56 -15.59 11.58
N LYS A 345 -29.86 -15.39 11.41
CA LYS A 345 -30.48 -14.13 10.91
C LYS A 345 -30.06 -12.87 11.69
N LYS A 346 -29.86 -12.96 13.01
CA LYS A 346 -29.46 -11.81 13.84
C LYS A 346 -28.09 -11.22 13.47
N TYR A 347 -27.23 -12.00 12.80
CA TYR A 347 -25.91 -11.56 12.34
C TYR A 347 -25.92 -11.03 10.90
N LEU A 348 -27.04 -11.16 10.19
CA LEU A 348 -27.17 -10.78 8.79
C LEU A 348 -27.90 -9.42 8.70
N PRO A 349 -27.26 -8.36 8.17
CA PRO A 349 -27.94 -7.10 7.91
C PRO A 349 -29.07 -7.26 6.89
N GLU A 350 -30.15 -6.49 7.04
CA GLU A 350 -31.32 -6.52 6.15
C GLU A 350 -30.92 -6.32 4.68
N SER A 351 -30.16 -5.26 4.40
CA SER A 351 -29.53 -5.00 3.09
C SER A 351 -28.03 -5.28 3.12
N ALA A 352 -27.44 -5.57 1.96
CA ALA A 352 -25.98 -5.71 1.83
C ALA A 352 -25.26 -4.40 2.24
N ASN A 353 -24.14 -4.53 2.97
CA ASN A 353 -23.31 -3.39 3.32
C ASN A 353 -22.50 -2.96 2.09
N GLN A 354 -22.63 -1.70 1.70
CA GLN A 354 -21.87 -1.10 0.60
C GLN A 354 -20.70 -0.28 1.14
N TYR A 355 -19.53 -0.41 0.50
CA TYR A 355 -18.30 0.29 0.88
C TYR A 355 -17.79 1.12 -0.29
N ALA A 356 -17.73 2.44 -0.09
CA ALA A 356 -17.31 3.36 -1.14
C ALA A 356 -15.82 3.19 -1.50
N SER A 357 -15.55 3.04 -2.79
CA SER A 357 -14.21 3.16 -3.37
C SER A 357 -13.84 4.63 -3.57
N LYS A 358 -12.55 4.95 -3.62
CA LYS A 358 -12.07 6.33 -3.88
C LYS A 358 -12.34 6.72 -5.34
N GLU A 359 -12.61 8.00 -5.61
CA GLU A 359 -12.90 8.59 -6.94
C GLU A 359 -11.85 8.32 -8.05
N ASN A 360 -10.67 7.77 -7.71
CA ASN A 360 -9.61 7.41 -8.67
C ASN A 360 -9.23 5.92 -8.58
N SER A 361 -10.08 5.07 -8.00
CA SER A 361 -9.86 3.63 -7.96
C SER A 361 -9.88 3.06 -9.38
N GLN A 362 -9.12 1.99 -9.64
CA GLN A 362 -9.26 1.28 -10.90
C GLN A 362 -10.61 0.55 -10.84
N GLU A 363 -11.68 1.19 -11.33
CA GLU A 363 -13.08 0.85 -11.04
C GLU A 363 -13.51 -0.57 -11.46
N ALA A 364 -12.70 -1.27 -12.27
CA ALA A 364 -12.94 -2.65 -12.68
C ALA A 364 -12.51 -3.73 -11.66
N HIS A 365 -11.86 -3.33 -10.56
CA HIS A 365 -11.33 -4.27 -9.57
C HIS A 365 -12.33 -4.53 -8.42
N GLU A 366 -12.35 -5.77 -7.94
CA GLU A 366 -12.98 -6.12 -6.67
C GLU A 366 -12.01 -5.98 -5.48
N ALA A 367 -12.55 -6.00 -4.26
CA ALA A 367 -11.78 -6.14 -3.04
C ALA A 367 -11.08 -7.51 -2.97
N ILE A 368 -10.07 -7.60 -2.11
CA ILE A 368 -9.39 -8.85 -1.77
C ILE A 368 -10.28 -9.68 -0.84
N ARG A 369 -10.82 -10.76 -1.37
CA ARG A 369 -11.75 -11.69 -0.69
C ARG A 369 -11.44 -13.14 -1.09
N PRO A 370 -11.96 -14.14 -0.35
CA PRO A 370 -12.03 -15.52 -0.85
C PRO A 370 -12.77 -15.58 -2.18
N SER A 371 -12.31 -16.45 -3.07
CA SER A 371 -13.05 -16.81 -4.29
C SER A 371 -14.30 -17.65 -3.97
N ASP A 372 -14.23 -18.46 -2.92
CA ASP A 372 -15.31 -19.24 -2.36
C ASP A 372 -15.29 -19.11 -0.83
N VAL A 373 -16.40 -18.67 -0.22
CA VAL A 373 -16.50 -18.47 1.22
C VAL A 373 -16.57 -19.78 2.01
N SER A 374 -16.98 -20.88 1.36
CA SER A 374 -17.10 -22.20 2.00
C SER A 374 -15.74 -22.88 2.20
N VAL A 375 -14.71 -22.42 1.50
CA VAL A 375 -13.33 -22.91 1.67
C VAL A 375 -12.74 -22.29 2.93
N LEU A 376 -12.34 -23.13 3.88
CA LEU A 376 -11.72 -22.69 5.14
C LEU A 376 -10.20 -22.81 5.06
N ALA A 377 -9.49 -22.00 5.85
CA ALA A 377 -8.02 -21.91 5.80
C ALA A 377 -7.33 -23.26 6.04
N GLU A 378 -7.91 -24.08 6.92
CA GLU A 378 -7.42 -25.40 7.31
C GLU A 378 -7.55 -26.43 6.17
N THR A 379 -8.41 -26.17 5.18
CA THR A 379 -8.63 -27.07 4.04
C THR A 379 -7.65 -26.83 2.88
N LEU A 380 -6.87 -25.74 2.93
CA LEU A 380 -5.90 -25.37 1.90
C LEU A 380 -4.61 -26.21 1.99
N LYS A 381 -4.68 -27.48 1.55
CA LYS A 381 -3.57 -28.44 1.62
C LYS A 381 -2.38 -28.10 0.73
N ASP A 382 -2.58 -27.29 -0.31
CA ASP A 382 -1.53 -26.86 -1.24
C ASP A 382 -0.80 -25.59 -0.79
N MET A 383 -1.19 -25.01 0.36
CA MET A 383 -0.67 -23.76 0.89
C MET A 383 0.12 -23.96 2.18
N GLU A 384 1.21 -23.21 2.34
CA GLU A 384 1.98 -23.20 3.60
C GLU A 384 1.24 -22.48 4.73
N ALA A 385 1.62 -22.76 5.98
CA ALA A 385 0.94 -22.23 7.17
C ALA A 385 0.79 -20.70 7.17
N ASP A 386 1.78 -19.96 6.66
CA ASP A 386 1.70 -18.51 6.61
C ASP A 386 0.75 -18.00 5.51
N ALA A 387 0.61 -18.73 4.40
CA ALA A 387 -0.41 -18.46 3.39
C ALA A 387 -1.80 -18.77 3.93
N GLN A 388 -1.98 -19.88 4.68
CA GLN A 388 -3.23 -20.20 5.37
C GLN A 388 -3.62 -19.11 6.38
N LYS A 389 -2.68 -18.61 7.19
CA LYS A 389 -2.93 -17.48 8.11
C LYS A 389 -3.36 -16.21 7.39
N LEU A 390 -2.73 -15.90 6.24
CA LEU A 390 -3.12 -14.74 5.45
C LEU A 390 -4.52 -14.92 4.84
N TYR A 391 -4.83 -16.11 4.32
CA TYR A 391 -6.16 -16.47 3.84
C TYR A 391 -7.21 -16.33 4.94
N GLN A 392 -6.96 -16.88 6.12
CA GLN A 392 -7.85 -16.77 7.28
C GLN A 392 -8.14 -15.31 7.65
N LEU A 393 -7.12 -14.44 7.60
CA LEU A 393 -7.27 -13.01 7.83
C LEU A 393 -8.19 -12.37 6.78
N ILE A 394 -7.98 -12.67 5.49
CA ILE A 394 -8.81 -12.19 4.38
C ILE A 394 -10.26 -12.68 4.54
N TRP A 395 -10.44 -13.98 4.79
CA TRP A 395 -11.73 -14.63 4.98
C TRP A 395 -12.53 -13.99 6.12
N ARG A 396 -11.92 -13.81 7.31
CA ARG A 396 -12.60 -13.20 8.46
C ARG A 396 -13.03 -11.77 8.19
N GLN A 397 -12.20 -10.99 7.49
CA GLN A 397 -12.54 -9.62 7.13
C GLN A 397 -13.68 -9.55 6.12
N PHE A 398 -13.69 -10.46 5.14
CA PHE A 398 -14.75 -10.56 4.14
C PHE A 398 -16.09 -10.97 4.75
N VAL A 399 -16.11 -11.97 5.62
CA VAL A 399 -17.33 -12.37 6.34
C VAL A 399 -17.81 -11.24 7.25
N ALA A 400 -16.91 -10.68 8.08
CA ALA A 400 -17.26 -9.61 9.00
C ALA A 400 -17.85 -8.37 8.33
N CYS A 401 -17.35 -7.98 7.15
CA CYS A 401 -17.84 -6.77 6.47
C CYS A 401 -19.32 -6.86 6.04
N GLN A 402 -19.88 -8.06 5.96
CA GLN A 402 -21.31 -8.27 5.68
C GLN A 402 -22.13 -8.72 6.90
N MET A 403 -21.57 -8.61 8.11
CA MET A 403 -22.29 -8.89 9.37
C MET A 403 -22.85 -7.62 10.01
N THR A 404 -23.82 -7.78 10.91
CA THR A 404 -24.39 -6.70 11.72
C THR A 404 -23.37 -6.07 12.69
N PRO A 405 -23.53 -4.78 13.06
CA PRO A 405 -22.69 -4.14 14.07
C PRO A 405 -22.68 -4.87 15.41
N ALA A 406 -21.56 -4.83 16.12
CA ALA A 406 -21.52 -5.19 17.53
C ALA A 406 -22.22 -4.09 18.35
N GLN A 407 -22.96 -4.46 19.38
CA GLN A 407 -23.72 -3.54 20.23
C GLN A 407 -23.22 -3.61 21.67
N TYR A 408 -23.10 -2.45 22.31
CA TYR A 408 -22.58 -2.30 23.65
C TYR A 408 -23.43 -1.30 24.42
N ASP A 409 -23.57 -1.51 25.73
CA ASP A 409 -23.99 -0.44 26.64
C ASP A 409 -22.73 0.21 27.20
N SER A 410 -22.48 1.46 26.82
CA SER A 410 -21.35 2.23 27.34
C SER A 410 -21.79 3.01 28.58
N THR A 411 -21.05 2.85 29.66
CA THR A 411 -21.25 3.56 30.91
C THR A 411 -20.13 4.57 31.10
N THR A 412 -20.48 5.83 31.34
CA THR A 412 -19.57 6.85 31.87
C THR A 412 -20.03 7.24 33.27
N LEU A 413 -19.15 7.08 34.25
CA LEU A 413 -19.35 7.55 35.61
C LEU A 413 -18.54 8.82 35.83
N THR A 414 -19.18 9.84 36.41
CA THR A 414 -18.51 11.04 36.90
C THR A 414 -18.67 11.08 38.42
N VAL A 415 -17.56 11.23 39.14
CA VAL A 415 -17.49 11.24 40.60
C VAL A 415 -16.92 12.58 41.06
N ALA A 416 -17.52 13.19 42.08
CA ALA A 416 -16.96 14.35 42.79
C ALA A 416 -16.15 13.90 43.98
N ALA A 417 -15.02 14.57 44.21
CA ALA A 417 -14.25 14.48 45.44
C ALA A 417 -13.73 15.88 45.79
N GLY A 418 -14.47 16.63 46.63
CA GLY A 418 -14.20 18.07 46.83
C GLY A 418 -14.29 18.83 45.50
N ASP A 419 -13.27 19.64 45.19
CA ASP A 419 -13.18 20.41 43.94
C ASP A 419 -12.72 19.57 42.73
N PHE A 420 -12.51 18.26 42.90
CA PHE A 420 -12.06 17.35 41.86
C PHE A 420 -13.21 16.60 41.19
N LYS A 421 -13.05 16.33 39.90
CA LYS A 421 -13.90 15.40 39.15
C LYS A 421 -13.09 14.22 38.64
N LEU A 422 -13.57 13.03 38.95
CA LEU A 422 -13.01 11.76 38.49
C LEU A 422 -13.95 11.06 37.51
N LYS A 423 -13.39 10.23 36.63
CA LYS A 423 -14.18 9.45 35.67
C LYS A 423 -13.77 7.99 35.64
N ALA A 424 -14.77 7.13 35.47
CA ALA A 424 -14.60 5.77 34.98
C ALA A 424 -15.41 5.61 33.70
N ARG A 425 -14.85 4.86 32.75
CA ARG A 425 -15.54 4.45 31.53
C ARG A 425 -15.49 2.95 31.41
N GLY A 426 -16.59 2.38 30.96
CA GLY A 426 -16.65 0.98 30.62
C GLY A 426 -17.74 0.72 29.61
N ARG A 427 -17.79 -0.51 29.11
CA ARG A 427 -18.90 -0.95 28.28
C ARG A 427 -19.15 -2.43 28.48
N THR A 428 -20.41 -2.81 28.35
CA THR A 428 -20.85 -4.20 28.40
C THR A 428 -21.32 -4.63 27.02
N LEU A 429 -20.75 -5.71 26.49
CA LEU A 429 -21.15 -6.27 25.22
C LEU A 429 -22.58 -6.84 25.32
N ARG A 430 -23.50 -6.31 24.51
CA ARG A 430 -24.88 -6.81 24.38
C ARG A 430 -25.02 -7.80 23.23
N PHE A 431 -24.32 -7.52 22.13
CA PHE A 431 -24.34 -8.36 20.95
C PHE A 431 -22.99 -8.29 20.23
N ASP A 432 -22.35 -9.45 20.02
CA ASP A 432 -21.02 -9.55 19.40
C ASP A 432 -21.01 -9.19 17.92
N GLY A 433 -22.14 -9.33 17.19
CA GLY A 433 -22.24 -8.96 15.79
C GLY A 433 -21.07 -9.48 14.96
N TRP A 434 -20.47 -8.63 14.14
CA TRP A 434 -19.29 -8.97 13.32
C TRP A 434 -18.06 -9.42 14.12
N THR A 435 -17.95 -9.11 15.41
CA THR A 435 -16.78 -9.53 16.21
C THR A 435 -16.80 -11.04 16.47
N LYS A 436 -17.95 -11.71 16.29
CA LYS A 436 -18.10 -13.16 16.42
C LYS A 436 -17.12 -13.95 15.55
N VAL A 437 -16.86 -13.49 14.32
CA VAL A 437 -15.97 -14.17 13.36
C VAL A 437 -14.50 -13.78 13.55
N MET A 438 -14.21 -12.77 14.39
CA MET A 438 -12.85 -12.34 14.68
C MET A 438 -12.25 -13.14 15.84
N PRO A 439 -10.91 -13.22 15.96
CA PRO A 439 -10.29 -13.75 17.18
C PRO A 439 -10.75 -12.93 18.39
N ALA A 440 -10.94 -13.59 19.53
CA ALA A 440 -11.29 -12.89 20.77
C ALA A 440 -10.28 -11.77 21.04
N LEU A 441 -10.77 -10.52 21.05
CA LEU A 441 -9.96 -9.37 21.40
C LEU A 441 -9.54 -9.51 22.87
N ARG A 442 -8.28 -9.16 23.19
CA ARG A 442 -7.92 -8.93 24.59
C ARG A 442 -8.77 -7.76 25.08
N LYS A 443 -9.59 -7.98 26.10
CA LYS A 443 -10.40 -6.92 26.72
C LYS A 443 -9.45 -5.86 27.27
N GLY A 444 -9.56 -4.64 26.78
CA GLY A 444 -8.90 -3.47 27.40
C GLY A 444 -9.76 -2.92 28.54
N ASP A 445 -9.26 -1.90 29.24
CA ASP A 445 -10.00 -1.28 30.35
C ASP A 445 -11.35 -0.69 29.91
N GLU A 446 -11.47 -0.23 28.67
CA GLU A 446 -12.75 0.25 28.11
C GLU A 446 -13.79 -0.86 27.92
N ASP A 447 -13.38 -2.13 27.80
CA ASP A 447 -14.27 -3.30 27.69
C ASP A 447 -14.70 -3.86 29.05
N ARG A 448 -14.33 -3.18 30.15
CA ARG A 448 -14.73 -3.55 31.49
C ARG A 448 -16.19 -3.17 31.75
N THR A 449 -16.92 -4.06 32.41
CA THR A 449 -18.23 -3.73 32.98
C THR A 449 -18.02 -3.01 34.31
N LEU A 450 -18.61 -1.82 34.43
CA LEU A 450 -18.57 -1.05 35.68
C LEU A 450 -19.66 -1.54 36.65
N PRO A 451 -19.42 -1.50 37.97
CA PRO A 451 -20.44 -1.83 38.96
C PRO A 451 -21.65 -0.91 38.86
N VAL A 452 -22.79 -1.37 39.37
CA VAL A 452 -24.02 -0.57 39.41
C VAL A 452 -23.92 0.41 40.57
N VAL A 453 -24.07 1.70 40.26
CA VAL A 453 -24.07 2.80 41.24
C VAL A 453 -25.14 3.81 40.84
N LYS A 454 -25.70 4.51 41.82
CA LYS A 454 -26.68 5.57 41.64
C LYS A 454 -26.04 6.93 41.87
N GLN A 455 -26.63 7.96 41.26
CA GLN A 455 -26.29 9.34 41.60
C GLN A 455 -26.48 9.58 43.10
N GLY A 456 -25.51 10.21 43.73
CA GLY A 456 -25.48 10.46 45.17
C GLY A 456 -24.85 9.32 46.00
N ASP A 457 -24.59 8.15 45.43
CA ASP A 457 -23.90 7.07 46.17
C ASP A 457 -22.53 7.54 46.63
N ARG A 458 -22.19 7.22 47.89
CA ARG A 458 -20.87 7.48 48.47
C ARG A 458 -19.93 6.33 48.14
N LEU A 459 -18.71 6.67 47.74
CA LEU A 459 -17.65 5.71 47.48
C LEU A 459 -16.60 5.81 48.59
N SER A 460 -16.02 4.68 48.97
CA SER A 460 -14.92 4.66 49.93
C SER A 460 -13.59 4.64 49.17
N LEU A 461 -12.72 5.59 49.47
CA LEU A 461 -11.35 5.58 48.93
C LEU A 461 -10.56 4.43 49.56
N VAL A 462 -9.88 3.65 48.72
CA VAL A 462 -8.97 2.57 49.12
C VAL A 462 -7.52 3.00 48.93
N GLU A 463 -7.19 3.54 47.76
CA GLU A 463 -5.83 3.92 47.40
C GLU A 463 -5.83 5.05 46.37
N LEU A 464 -4.83 5.94 46.45
CA LEU A 464 -4.48 6.88 45.38
C LEU A 464 -3.12 6.50 44.80
N THR A 465 -3.06 6.40 43.48
CA THR A 465 -1.86 6.03 42.74
C THR A 465 -1.45 7.20 41.83
N PRO A 466 -0.59 8.10 42.29
CA PRO A 466 0.00 9.12 41.42
C PRO A 466 1.00 8.45 40.45
N ALA A 467 0.87 8.73 39.16
CA ALA A 467 1.70 8.18 38.11
C ALA A 467 2.39 9.31 37.33
N GLN A 468 3.73 9.28 37.31
CA GLN A 468 4.52 10.19 36.51
C GLN A 468 4.52 9.73 35.05
N HIS A 469 4.29 10.67 34.15
CA HIS A 469 4.34 10.46 32.72
C HIS A 469 5.19 11.53 32.04
N PHE A 470 5.61 11.19 30.82
CA PHE A 470 6.25 12.12 29.92
C PHE A 470 5.52 12.09 28.60
N THR A 471 5.37 13.26 27.96
CA THR A 471 4.92 13.33 26.58
C THR A 471 5.86 12.50 25.72
N LYS A 472 5.31 11.79 24.72
CA LYS A 472 6.08 10.88 23.87
C LYS A 472 6.30 11.53 22.50
N PRO A 473 7.49 11.34 21.88
CA PRO A 473 7.70 11.83 20.53
C PRO A 473 6.76 11.12 19.54
N PRO A 474 6.54 11.68 18.34
CA PRO A 474 5.81 11.00 17.28
C PRO A 474 6.36 9.59 17.04
N ALA A 475 5.47 8.59 16.99
CA ALA A 475 5.90 7.21 16.83
C ALA A 475 6.65 7.01 15.50
N ARG A 476 7.74 6.25 15.52
CA ARG A 476 8.43 5.81 14.28
C ARG A 476 7.44 5.07 13.38
N PHE A 477 7.67 5.17 12.06
CA PHE A 477 6.91 4.37 11.12
C PHE A 477 7.22 2.88 11.31
N SER A 478 6.19 2.04 11.42
CA SER A 478 6.24 0.64 11.00
C SER A 478 5.97 0.51 9.49
N GLU A 479 6.18 -0.68 8.90
CA GLU A 479 5.75 -0.94 7.52
C GLU A 479 4.26 -0.62 7.29
N ALA A 480 3.39 -1.06 8.20
CA ALA A 480 1.96 -0.75 8.12
C ALA A 480 1.70 0.76 8.08
N SER A 481 2.27 1.52 9.02
CA SER A 481 2.03 2.98 9.07
C SER A 481 2.67 3.73 7.91
N LEU A 482 3.77 3.22 7.33
CA LEU A 482 4.40 3.83 6.15
C LEU A 482 3.57 3.55 4.89
N VAL A 483 3.00 2.36 4.73
CA VAL A 483 2.03 2.07 3.65
C VAL A 483 0.82 2.98 3.77
N LYS A 484 0.26 3.13 4.98
CA LYS A 484 -0.86 4.05 5.26
C LYS A 484 -0.53 5.48 4.87
N GLU A 485 0.68 5.95 5.20
CA GLU A 485 1.11 7.32 4.88
C GLU A 485 1.33 7.52 3.37
N LEU A 486 1.91 6.53 2.68
CA LEU A 486 2.09 6.54 1.22
C LEU A 486 0.75 6.56 0.48
N GLU A 487 -0.24 5.82 0.98
CA GLU A 487 -1.61 5.86 0.47
C GLU A 487 -2.28 7.21 0.73
N LYS A 488 -2.23 7.70 1.97
CA LYS A 488 -2.83 8.99 2.37
C LYS A 488 -2.33 10.14 1.51
N ARG A 489 -1.05 10.15 1.14
CA ARG A 489 -0.43 11.18 0.30
C ARG A 489 -0.60 10.94 -1.21
N GLY A 490 -1.24 9.85 -1.63
CA GLY A 490 -1.41 9.51 -3.04
C GLY A 490 -0.10 9.18 -3.78
N ILE A 491 0.95 8.83 -3.03
CA ILE A 491 2.29 8.53 -3.57
C ILE A 491 2.39 7.06 -3.97
N GLY A 492 1.91 6.18 -3.10
CA GLY A 492 1.87 4.74 -3.37
C GLY A 492 0.67 4.34 -4.22
N ARG A 493 0.80 3.18 -4.85
CA ARG A 493 -0.24 2.44 -5.58
C ARG A 493 -0.19 0.96 -5.18
N PRO A 494 -1.29 0.18 -5.33
CA PRO A 494 -1.33 -1.25 -5.01
C PRO A 494 -0.10 -2.05 -5.50
N SER A 495 0.32 -1.84 -6.75
CA SER A 495 1.47 -2.52 -7.36
C SER A 495 2.85 -2.08 -6.84
N THR A 496 2.92 -1.04 -5.99
CA THR A 496 4.17 -0.36 -5.65
C THR A 496 4.48 -0.27 -4.18
N TYR A 497 3.50 -0.45 -3.27
CA TYR A 497 3.76 -0.32 -1.83
C TYR A 497 4.90 -1.23 -1.38
N ALA A 498 4.81 -2.53 -1.69
CA ALA A 498 5.82 -3.50 -1.29
C ALA A 498 7.20 -3.21 -1.91
N SER A 499 7.24 -2.85 -3.21
CA SER A 499 8.51 -2.57 -3.89
C SER A 499 9.18 -1.29 -3.40
N ILE A 500 8.42 -0.24 -3.08
CA ILE A 500 8.95 0.99 -2.45
C ILE A 500 9.61 0.64 -1.12
N ILE A 501 8.89 -0.08 -0.26
CA ILE A 501 9.34 -0.43 1.09
C ILE A 501 10.57 -1.34 1.08
N SER A 502 10.61 -2.35 0.20
CA SER A 502 11.80 -3.20 0.05
C SER A 502 12.98 -2.41 -0.51
N THR A 503 12.77 -1.61 -1.56
CA THR A 503 13.86 -0.89 -2.24
C THR A 503 14.57 0.11 -1.32
N ILE A 504 13.86 0.80 -0.43
CA ILE A 504 14.49 1.76 0.50
C ILE A 504 15.32 1.06 1.59
N GLN A 505 14.96 -0.18 1.94
CA GLN A 505 15.72 -1.04 2.85
C GLN A 505 16.94 -1.64 2.16
N ASP A 506 16.75 -2.29 1.01
CA ASP A 506 17.80 -2.97 0.25
C ASP A 506 18.93 -2.02 -0.17
N ARG A 507 18.61 -0.74 -0.41
CA ARG A 507 19.57 0.31 -0.76
C ARG A 507 20.24 0.98 0.46
N GLY A 508 19.95 0.52 1.67
CA GLY A 508 20.57 1.02 2.90
C GLY A 508 20.20 2.47 3.26
N TYR A 509 19.02 2.95 2.84
CA TYR A 509 18.55 4.29 3.24
C TYR A 509 17.84 4.29 4.58
N VAL A 510 17.19 3.18 4.89
CA VAL A 510 16.50 2.94 6.15
C VAL A 510 16.81 1.51 6.60
N ARG A 511 16.71 1.28 7.90
CA ARG A 511 16.72 -0.07 8.47
C ARG A 511 15.47 -0.27 9.32
N VAL A 512 15.04 -1.52 9.45
CA VAL A 512 13.95 -1.90 10.35
C VAL A 512 14.55 -2.56 11.57
N GLU A 513 14.24 -2.03 12.75
CA GLU A 513 14.60 -2.60 14.05
C GLU A 513 13.36 -2.58 14.93
N ASN A 514 13.08 -3.68 15.65
CA ASN A 514 11.88 -3.81 16.48
C ASN A 514 10.59 -3.39 15.73
N ARG A 515 10.53 -3.73 14.44
CA ARG A 515 9.41 -3.43 13.52
C ARG A 515 9.12 -1.94 13.36
N ARG A 516 10.15 -1.10 13.49
CA ARG A 516 10.13 0.34 13.27
C ARG A 516 11.26 0.75 12.34
N PHE A 517 10.99 1.71 11.47
CA PHE A 517 11.97 2.29 10.56
C PHE A 517 12.85 3.29 11.27
N TYR A 518 14.14 3.21 11.00
CA TYR A 518 15.15 4.18 11.36
C TYR A 518 15.81 4.69 10.09
N ALA A 519 16.01 6.00 9.99
CA ALA A 519 16.76 6.59 8.88
C ALA A 519 18.26 6.32 9.05
N GLU A 520 18.92 5.85 7.99
CA GLU A 520 20.38 5.66 7.98
C GLU A 520 21.13 6.96 7.68
N LYS A 521 22.44 6.96 7.95
CA LYS A 521 23.33 8.09 7.58
C LYS A 521 23.20 8.42 6.08
N ASN A 522 23.19 7.40 5.22
CA ASN A 522 23.03 7.55 3.78
C ASN A 522 21.66 8.12 3.39
N GLY A 523 20.58 7.69 4.06
CA GLY A 523 19.23 8.25 3.88
C GLY A 523 19.16 9.74 4.25
N ARG A 524 19.74 10.10 5.40
CA ARG A 524 19.82 11.51 5.85
C ARG A 524 20.65 12.38 4.92
N ASN A 525 21.82 11.90 4.49
CA ASN A 525 22.71 12.64 3.58
C ASN A 525 22.04 12.88 2.22
N ARG A 526 21.39 11.85 1.67
CA ARG A 526 20.60 11.97 0.44
C ARG A 526 19.49 13.02 0.58
N HIS A 527 18.72 12.99 1.67
CA HIS A 527 17.66 13.98 1.91
C HIS A 527 18.21 15.41 2.00
N ARG A 528 19.35 15.61 2.70
CA ARG A 528 19.98 16.94 2.83
C ARG A 528 20.42 17.51 1.49
N SER A 529 20.93 16.67 0.58
CA SER A 529 21.33 17.11 -0.78
C SER A 529 20.14 17.39 -1.70
N ALA A 530 19.03 16.65 -1.56
CA ALA A 530 17.81 16.87 -2.35
C ALA A 530 17.03 18.11 -1.86
N GLY A 531 16.85 18.27 -0.55
CA GLY A 531 16.06 19.37 0.05
C GLY A 531 16.70 20.75 -0.05
N ARG A 532 18.01 20.86 -0.36
CA ARG A 532 18.67 22.14 -0.66
C ARG A 532 18.50 22.59 -2.12
N LYS A 533 17.95 21.75 -3.01
CA LYS A 533 17.96 22.02 -4.46
C LYS A 533 16.64 21.74 -5.19
N LEU A 534 15.63 21.16 -4.54
CA LEU A 534 14.28 21.00 -5.08
C LEU A 534 13.24 21.63 -4.13
N PRO A 535 12.46 22.64 -4.56
CA PRO A 535 11.48 23.31 -3.70
C PRO A 535 10.29 22.39 -3.33
N ARG A 536 9.67 22.68 -2.17
CA ARG A 536 8.66 21.86 -1.47
C ARG A 536 7.34 21.62 -2.24
N SER A 537 7.01 22.44 -3.25
CA SER A 537 5.70 22.46 -3.91
C SER A 537 5.53 21.49 -5.09
N ASP A 538 6.64 21.05 -5.71
CA ASP A 538 6.57 20.42 -7.05
C ASP A 538 6.66 18.89 -7.02
N GLU A 539 7.12 18.29 -5.91
CA GLU A 539 7.21 16.82 -5.75
C GLU A 539 5.84 16.14 -5.71
N LEU A 540 4.75 16.85 -5.38
CA LEU A 540 3.39 16.30 -5.33
C LEU A 540 2.60 16.46 -6.64
N ARG A 541 2.95 17.41 -7.52
CA ARG A 541 2.15 17.74 -8.73
C ARG A 541 2.31 16.75 -9.88
N LEU A 542 3.43 16.02 -9.97
CA LEU A 542 3.70 15.07 -11.06
C LEU A 542 2.97 13.71 -10.94
N HIS A 543 2.09 13.57 -9.95
CA HIS A 543 1.43 12.28 -9.62
C HIS A 543 -0.06 12.23 -9.98
N ARG A 544 -0.65 13.32 -10.48
CA ARG A 544 -2.11 13.47 -10.65
C ARG A 544 -2.62 13.66 -12.09
N ALA A 545 -1.75 13.72 -13.10
CA ALA A 545 -2.19 13.86 -14.50
C ALA A 545 -2.17 12.50 -15.20
N ASP A 546 -3.33 11.87 -15.35
CA ASP A 546 -3.58 10.79 -16.32
C ASP A 546 -5.10 10.66 -16.47
N GLY A 547 -5.66 11.24 -17.54
CA GLY A 547 -7.07 11.12 -17.88
C GLY A 547 -7.44 12.07 -19.00
N ARG A 548 -7.79 11.51 -20.16
CA ARG A 548 -8.28 12.15 -21.41
C ARG A 548 -7.22 12.52 -22.45
N SER A 549 -7.09 11.66 -23.47
CA SER A 549 -7.27 12.06 -24.87
C SER A 549 -7.28 10.82 -25.76
N SER A 550 -8.35 10.64 -26.54
CA SER A 550 -8.56 9.54 -27.47
C SER A 550 -8.51 10.07 -28.91
N ARG A 551 -7.57 9.58 -29.74
CA ARG A 551 -7.69 9.52 -31.21
C ARG A 551 -6.83 8.37 -31.77
N PRO A 552 -7.33 7.61 -32.76
CA PRO A 552 -6.65 6.44 -33.30
C PRO A 552 -5.59 6.85 -34.34
N GLY A 553 -4.45 6.16 -34.35
CA GLY A 553 -3.47 6.26 -35.42
C GLY A 553 -2.32 5.28 -35.22
N GLY A 554 -2.34 4.18 -36.00
CA GLY A 554 -1.31 3.15 -35.99
C GLY A 554 0.08 3.74 -36.23
N GLN A 555 1.01 3.45 -35.32
CA GLN A 555 2.42 3.79 -35.40
C GLN A 555 3.28 2.56 -35.09
N PRO A 556 4.52 2.52 -35.59
CA PRO A 556 5.38 1.35 -35.50
C PRO A 556 5.71 0.96 -34.04
N PRO A 557 5.99 -0.32 -33.79
CA PRO A 557 6.17 -0.84 -32.44
C PRO A 557 7.39 -0.23 -31.74
N GLY A 558 7.18 0.37 -30.56
CA GLY A 558 8.23 0.93 -29.70
C GLY A 558 8.17 2.44 -29.44
N ARG A 559 7.19 3.15 -30.00
CA ARG A 559 6.92 4.57 -29.72
C ARG A 559 5.76 4.71 -28.73
N VAL A 560 5.89 5.63 -27.77
CA VAL A 560 4.78 6.01 -26.87
C VAL A 560 3.83 6.90 -27.68
N GLU A 561 2.51 6.63 -27.64
CA GLU A 561 1.55 7.46 -28.37
C GLU A 561 1.61 8.94 -27.97
N ARG A 562 1.14 9.80 -28.87
CA ARG A 562 1.13 11.26 -28.76
C ARG A 562 0.51 11.82 -27.47
N GLY A 563 -0.26 11.03 -26.72
CA GLY A 563 -0.85 11.43 -25.43
C GLY A 563 0.12 11.45 -24.24
N ALA A 564 1.05 10.50 -24.15
CA ALA A 564 2.01 10.41 -23.03
C ALA A 564 3.34 11.12 -23.29
N GLU A 565 3.68 11.33 -24.57
CA GLU A 565 4.89 12.04 -24.99
C GLU A 565 5.01 13.49 -24.41
N PRO A 566 3.95 14.32 -24.38
CA PRO A 566 4.01 15.66 -23.80
C PRO A 566 4.29 15.64 -22.29
N LEU A 567 3.75 14.66 -21.57
CA LEU A 567 4.01 14.48 -20.13
C LEU A 567 5.47 14.11 -19.88
N LEU A 568 6.01 13.18 -20.66
CA LEU A 568 7.41 12.77 -20.58
C LEU A 568 8.35 13.93 -20.95
N ARG A 569 8.05 14.70 -22.00
CA ARG A 569 8.82 15.91 -22.36
C ARG A 569 8.81 16.95 -21.23
N ARG A 570 7.64 17.28 -20.67
CA ARG A 570 7.52 18.20 -19.52
C ARG A 570 8.33 17.73 -18.32
N PHE A 571 8.26 16.43 -18.00
CA PHE A 571 9.04 15.82 -16.93
C PHE A 571 10.54 15.93 -17.19
N TYR A 572 10.98 15.57 -18.40
CA TYR A 572 12.39 15.57 -18.79
C TYR A 572 13.02 16.95 -18.76
N HIS A 573 12.38 17.95 -19.36
CA HIS A 573 12.88 19.33 -19.34
C HIS A 573 12.99 19.85 -17.91
N SER A 574 11.95 19.62 -17.10
CA SER A 574 11.96 20.01 -15.69
C SER A 574 13.06 19.30 -14.87
N ALA A 575 13.37 18.04 -15.17
CA ALA A 575 14.45 17.30 -14.54
C ALA A 575 15.84 17.75 -15.03
N GLY A 576 15.98 18.04 -16.33
CA GLY A 576 17.18 18.55 -16.97
C GLY A 576 17.59 19.92 -16.44
N ASP A 577 16.68 20.87 -16.39
CA ASP A 577 16.90 22.21 -15.84
C ASP A 577 17.37 22.14 -14.37
N ARG A 578 16.75 21.26 -13.59
CA ARG A 578 17.13 21.01 -12.19
C ARG A 578 18.50 20.36 -12.07
N ARG A 579 18.84 19.42 -12.96
CA ARG A 579 20.19 18.81 -13.04
C ARG A 579 21.25 19.87 -13.31
N GLU A 580 21.03 20.74 -14.27
CA GLU A 580 21.98 21.82 -14.60
C GLU A 580 22.17 22.80 -13.44
N ARG A 581 21.07 23.25 -12.81
CA ARG A 581 21.14 24.09 -11.60
C ARG A 581 21.87 23.38 -10.45
N SER A 582 21.74 22.06 -10.34
CA SER A 582 22.43 21.28 -9.31
C SER A 582 23.93 21.07 -9.58
N GLY A 583 24.34 21.09 -10.86
CA GLY A 583 25.72 20.94 -11.32
C GLY A 583 26.54 22.23 -11.24
N ARG A 584 25.91 23.40 -11.47
CA ARG A 584 26.53 24.71 -11.28
C ARG A 584 26.56 25.04 -9.79
N GLY A 585 27.71 24.91 -9.13
CA GLY A 585 27.88 25.44 -7.78
C GLY A 585 27.77 26.95 -7.83
N ARG A 586 26.71 27.54 -7.28
CA ARG A 586 26.64 29.00 -7.16
C ARG A 586 27.32 29.43 -5.86
N HIS A 587 28.47 30.09 -6.03
CA HIS A 587 28.76 31.32 -5.31
C HIS A 587 27.66 32.32 -5.67
N ALA A 588 26.77 32.59 -4.73
CA ALA A 588 25.97 33.82 -4.60
C ALA A 588 24.99 33.57 -3.45
N ALA A 589 25.23 34.23 -2.32
CA ALA A 589 24.21 34.39 -1.30
C ALA A 589 23.17 35.39 -1.83
N GLU A 590 21.89 35.04 -1.81
CA GLU A 590 20.80 36.00 -1.88
C GLU A 590 19.74 35.64 -0.84
N PRO A 591 19.07 36.65 -0.25
CA PRO A 591 18.50 36.58 1.08
C PRO A 591 17.15 35.86 1.12
N ASP A 592 16.89 35.22 2.26
CA ASP A 592 15.59 34.67 2.63
C ASP A 592 14.55 35.79 2.73
N GLY A 593 13.44 35.66 2.00
CA GLY A 593 12.22 36.45 2.25
C GLY A 593 11.67 37.15 1.02
N ALA A 594 10.77 36.48 0.30
CA ALA A 594 9.60 37.03 -0.41
C ALA A 594 9.21 36.08 -1.55
N TYR A 595 8.22 35.21 -1.31
CA TYR A 595 7.26 34.75 -2.34
C TYR A 595 6.09 34.08 -1.60
N GLN A 596 5.37 34.88 -0.82
CA GLN A 596 3.96 34.64 -0.52
C GLN A 596 3.15 35.49 -1.50
N HIS A 597 2.14 34.85 -2.10
CA HIS A 597 1.07 35.38 -2.95
C HIS A 597 1.21 35.28 -4.49
N ARG A 598 0.12 34.70 -5.03
CA ARG A 598 -0.44 34.70 -6.41
C ARG A 598 0.15 33.71 -7.42
N LEU A 599 -0.62 32.66 -7.74
CA LEU A 599 -1.41 32.53 -8.98
C LEU A 599 -2.15 31.16 -9.02
N PRO A 600 -3.23 31.03 -9.83
CA PRO A 600 -4.51 30.40 -9.46
C PRO A 600 -4.70 28.98 -10.02
N ASP A 601 -5.87 28.44 -9.71
CA ASP A 601 -6.43 27.13 -10.05
C ASP A 601 -6.11 26.61 -11.46
N LEU A 602 -5.45 25.45 -11.50
CA LEU A 602 -5.44 24.54 -12.63
C LEU A 602 -5.65 23.12 -12.09
N TRP A 603 -6.93 22.83 -11.80
CA TRP A 603 -7.47 21.52 -11.44
C TRP A 603 -8.70 21.25 -12.30
N THR A 604 -8.49 20.66 -13.49
CA THR A 604 -9.47 19.85 -14.24
C THR A 604 -8.71 18.88 -15.12
#